data_AF-A0A9E2NIZ8-F1
#
_entry.id   AF-A0A9E2NIZ8-F1
#
_cell.length_a   1.000
_cell.length_b   1.000
_cell.length_c   1.000
_cell.angle_alpha   90.00
_cell.angle_beta   90.00
_cell.angle_gamma   90.00
#
_symmetry.space_group_name_H-M   'P 1'
#
loop_
_entity.id
_entity.type
_entity.pdbx_description
1 polymer ?
#
loop_
_entity_poly.entity_id
_entity_poly.type
_entity_poly.pdbx_seq_one_letter_code
_entity_poly.pdbx_strand_id
1 'polypeptide(L)'
;MTKLTSPKPEDSLLLTELSNISEIDYEQDPTPFQRQGAEAVIDFIADFAAEGLVRDRRLIALLLTRLKDLQVRDFALGSVTIESLQLYFNAWNWLLSCAPQGFVAPVANLLAAVAYEKGDSTLAHHALDQAIKDDPDYAMTGLLRQVFSSGWSPSTFAVMRAELHPRICDAIFSGSMNP
;
A
#
# COMPACT_ATOMS: atom_id res chain seq x y z
N MET A 1 -25.88 18.86 -10.12
CA MET A 1 -26.59 17.59 -9.83
C MET A 1 -25.54 16.55 -9.52
N THR A 2 -25.28 16.34 -8.22
CA THR A 2 -24.21 15.47 -7.70
C THR A 2 -24.63 14.03 -7.90
N LYS A 3 -23.91 13.27 -8.74
CA LYS A 3 -24.07 11.81 -8.78
C LYS A 3 -23.52 11.26 -7.47
N LEU A 4 -24.43 10.89 -6.59
CA LEU A 4 -24.18 9.99 -5.46
C LEU A 4 -23.61 8.71 -6.09
N THR A 5 -22.30 8.51 -6.02
CA THR A 5 -21.69 7.23 -6.31
C THR A 5 -22.23 6.27 -5.27
N SER A 6 -23.11 5.36 -5.67
CA SER A 6 -23.57 4.26 -4.82
C SER A 6 -22.36 3.60 -4.18
N PRO A 7 -22.39 3.27 -2.87
CA PRO A 7 -21.36 2.45 -2.26
C PRO A 7 -21.18 1.19 -3.11
N LYS A 8 -19.93 0.81 -3.40
CA LYS A 8 -19.67 -0.50 -4.01
C LYS A 8 -20.31 -1.56 -3.11
N PRO A 9 -20.93 -2.61 -3.67
CA PRO A 9 -21.45 -3.70 -2.85
C PRO A 9 -20.30 -4.22 -1.98
N GLU A 10 -20.48 -4.17 -0.66
CA GLU A 10 -19.49 -4.65 0.28
C GLU A 10 -19.30 -6.17 0.09
N ASP A 11 -18.06 -6.59 -0.16
CA ASP A 11 -17.71 -8.01 -0.22
C ASP A 11 -17.74 -8.57 1.21
N SER A 12 -18.89 -9.16 1.58
CA SER A 12 -19.12 -9.69 2.92
C SER A 12 -18.13 -10.79 3.32
N LEU A 13 -17.58 -11.52 2.35
CA LEU A 13 -16.56 -12.53 2.61
C LEU A 13 -15.21 -11.87 2.93
N LEU A 14 -14.85 -10.81 2.21
CA LEU A 14 -13.65 -10.03 2.53
C LEU A 14 -13.76 -9.37 3.92
N LEU A 15 -14.93 -8.78 4.24
CA LEU A 15 -15.18 -8.19 5.56
C LEU A 15 -15.06 -9.23 6.69
N THR A 16 -15.53 -10.45 6.43
CA THR A 16 -15.40 -11.56 7.40
C THR A 16 -13.91 -11.87 7.64
N GLU A 17 -13.11 -12.01 6.59
CA GLU A 17 -11.68 -12.28 6.74
C GLU A 17 -10.93 -11.12 7.43
N LEU A 18 -11.27 -9.87 7.12
CA LEU A 18 -10.71 -8.70 7.81
C LEU A 18 -10.98 -8.71 9.31
N SER A 19 -12.19 -9.11 9.74
CA SER A 19 -12.52 -9.19 11.16
C SER A 19 -11.73 -10.24 11.94
N ASN A 20 -11.10 -11.18 11.24
CA ASN A 20 -10.30 -12.26 11.84
C ASN A 20 -8.82 -11.88 12.01
N ILE A 21 -8.36 -10.75 11.46
CA ILE A 21 -6.95 -10.37 11.45
C ILE A 21 -6.79 -9.09 12.28
N SER A 22 -6.04 -9.19 13.37
CA SER A 22 -5.70 -8.04 14.19
C SER A 22 -4.53 -7.23 13.60
N GLU A 23 -4.58 -5.93 13.79
CA GLU A 23 -3.44 -5.04 13.57
C GLU A 23 -2.24 -5.45 14.43
N ILE A 24 -1.05 -4.97 14.07
CA ILE A 24 0.17 -5.30 14.79
C ILE A 24 0.13 -4.64 16.17
N ASP A 25 0.21 -5.47 17.22
CA ASP A 25 0.34 -5.03 18.60
C ASP A 25 1.81 -4.74 18.93
N TYR A 26 2.12 -3.47 19.13
CA TYR A 26 3.48 -2.99 19.44
C TYR A 26 3.89 -3.22 20.91
N GLU A 27 2.98 -3.67 21.78
CA GLU A 27 3.33 -4.15 23.12
C GLU A 27 4.01 -5.54 23.08
N GLN A 28 3.93 -6.21 21.93
CA GLN A 28 4.59 -7.49 21.64
C GLN A 28 5.65 -7.28 20.55
N ASP A 29 6.48 -8.30 20.30
CA ASP A 29 7.43 -8.26 19.18
C ASP A 29 6.67 -8.18 17.85
N PRO A 30 6.76 -7.05 17.10
CA PRO A 30 6.01 -6.87 15.86
C PRO A 30 6.64 -7.63 14.68
N THR A 31 7.90 -8.06 14.81
CA THR A 31 8.72 -8.59 13.73
C THR A 31 8.06 -9.75 12.97
N PRO A 32 7.45 -10.76 13.62
CA PRO A 32 6.80 -11.86 12.90
C PRO A 32 5.66 -11.39 12.00
N PHE A 33 4.88 -10.41 12.47
CA PHE A 33 3.75 -9.86 11.70
C PHE A 33 4.21 -8.91 10.60
N GLN A 34 5.30 -8.19 10.80
CA GLN A 34 5.92 -7.38 9.76
C GLN A 34 6.48 -8.25 8.63
N ARG A 35 7.12 -9.39 8.97
CA ARG A 35 7.56 -10.40 7.98
C ARG A 35 6.37 -10.99 7.23
N GLN A 36 5.32 -11.38 7.94
CA GLN A 36 4.07 -11.83 7.33
C GLN A 36 3.48 -10.78 6.38
N GLY A 37 3.56 -9.49 6.73
CA GLY A 37 3.14 -8.40 5.87
C GLY A 37 3.98 -8.28 4.60
N ALA A 38 5.30 -8.37 4.72
CA ALA A 38 6.22 -8.36 3.58
C ALA A 38 5.99 -9.56 2.64
N GLU A 39 5.81 -10.76 3.20
CA GLU A 39 5.44 -11.97 2.46
C GLU A 39 4.10 -11.79 1.73
N ALA A 40 3.08 -11.24 2.40
CA ALA A 40 1.78 -10.95 1.78
C ALA A 40 1.88 -9.95 0.62
N VAL A 41 2.79 -8.97 0.69
CA VAL A 41 3.05 -8.05 -0.45
C VAL A 41 3.64 -8.82 -1.64
N ILE A 42 4.62 -9.70 -1.38
CA ILE A 42 5.27 -10.50 -2.43
C ILE A 42 4.26 -11.43 -3.10
N ASP A 43 3.51 -12.19 -2.30
CA ASP A 43 2.51 -13.14 -2.77
C ASP A 43 1.41 -12.43 -3.56
N PHE A 44 0.91 -11.29 -3.05
CA PHE A 44 -0.09 -10.49 -3.75
C PHE A 44 0.38 -10.00 -5.11
N ILE A 45 1.60 -9.48 -5.21
CA ILE A 45 2.15 -8.98 -6.48
C ILE A 45 2.40 -10.14 -7.45
N ALA A 46 2.84 -11.30 -6.96
CA ALA A 46 3.03 -12.50 -7.78
C ALA A 46 1.70 -13.01 -8.36
N ASP A 47 0.67 -13.17 -7.52
CA ASP A 47 -0.67 -13.58 -7.94
C ASP A 47 -1.27 -12.58 -8.93
N PHE A 48 -1.14 -11.29 -8.64
CA PHE A 48 -1.64 -10.24 -9.52
C PHE A 48 -0.90 -10.21 -10.86
N ALA A 49 0.42 -10.45 -10.89
CA ALA A 49 1.18 -10.53 -12.13
C ALA A 49 0.73 -11.71 -13.02
N ALA A 50 0.29 -12.81 -12.41
CA ALA A 50 -0.18 -14.00 -13.11
C ALA A 50 -1.59 -13.84 -13.70
N GLU A 51 -2.53 -13.27 -12.95
CA GLU A 51 -3.95 -13.24 -13.32
C GLU A 51 -4.54 -11.85 -13.60
N GLY A 52 -3.84 -10.78 -13.24
CA GLY A 52 -4.36 -9.40 -13.27
C GLY A 52 -5.40 -9.11 -12.19
N LEU A 53 -5.57 -10.02 -11.22
CA LEU A 53 -6.42 -9.92 -10.04
C LEU A 53 -5.92 -10.91 -8.97
N VAL A 54 -6.40 -10.78 -7.74
CA VAL A 54 -6.18 -11.76 -6.67
C VAL A 54 -7.53 -12.30 -6.21
N ARG A 55 -7.66 -13.63 -6.09
CA ARG A 55 -8.92 -14.29 -5.70
C ARG A 55 -8.96 -14.66 -4.23
N ASP A 56 -7.80 -14.84 -3.62
CA ASP A 56 -7.71 -15.21 -2.22
C ASP A 56 -8.05 -14.01 -1.32
N ARG A 57 -9.27 -14.03 -0.79
CA ARG A 57 -9.75 -13.01 0.15
C ARG A 57 -8.96 -12.97 1.45
N ARG A 58 -8.32 -14.07 1.87
CA ARG A 58 -7.45 -14.07 3.05
C ARG A 58 -6.18 -13.31 2.79
N LEU A 59 -5.55 -13.52 1.63
CA LEU A 59 -4.38 -12.76 1.22
C LEU A 59 -4.71 -11.26 1.10
N ILE A 60 -5.85 -10.92 0.50
CA ILE A 60 -6.32 -9.52 0.40
C ILE A 60 -6.55 -8.92 1.78
N ALA A 61 -7.29 -9.61 2.67
CA ALA A 61 -7.56 -9.13 4.03
C ALA A 61 -6.27 -8.96 4.85
N LEU A 62 -5.36 -9.93 4.74
CA LEU A 62 -4.06 -9.90 5.40
C LEU A 62 -3.24 -8.70 4.93
N LEU A 63 -3.12 -8.53 3.62
CA LEU A 63 -2.38 -7.41 3.04
C LEU A 63 -2.96 -6.06 3.47
N LEU A 64 -4.28 -5.88 3.34
CA LEU A 64 -4.95 -4.63 3.76
C LEU A 64 -4.69 -4.32 5.23
N THR A 65 -4.77 -5.32 6.10
CA THR A 65 -4.52 -5.16 7.54
C THR A 65 -3.05 -4.83 7.82
N ARG A 66 -2.12 -5.52 7.16
CA ARG A 66 -0.68 -5.32 7.38
C ARG A 66 -0.15 -4.02 6.79
N LEU A 67 -0.75 -3.50 5.72
CA LEU A 67 -0.39 -2.19 5.14
C LEU A 67 -0.70 -1.00 6.07
N LYS A 68 -1.44 -1.20 7.16
CA LYS A 68 -1.59 -0.18 8.22
C LYS A 68 -0.29 0.02 9.01
N ASP A 69 0.58 -0.98 9.04
CA ASP A 69 1.89 -0.91 9.67
C ASP A 69 2.89 -0.12 8.79
N LEU A 70 3.65 0.79 9.42
CA LEU A 70 4.59 1.66 8.71
C LEU A 70 5.69 0.84 8.00
N GLN A 71 6.24 -0.19 8.64
CA GLN A 71 7.35 -0.98 8.09
C GLN A 71 6.88 -1.80 6.89
N VAL A 72 5.71 -2.43 6.98
CA VAL A 72 5.13 -3.20 5.87
C VAL A 72 4.75 -2.30 4.70
N ARG A 73 4.15 -1.14 4.97
CA ARG A 73 3.80 -0.17 3.92
C ARG A 73 5.03 0.35 3.22
N ASP A 74 6.06 0.73 3.97
CA ASP A 74 7.27 1.30 3.40
C ASP A 74 8.07 0.21 2.65
N PHE A 75 7.99 -1.05 3.08
CA PHE A 75 8.48 -2.20 2.30
C PHE A 75 7.78 -2.26 0.94
N ALA A 76 6.44 -2.26 0.91
CA ALA A 76 5.66 -2.28 -0.34
C ALA A 76 5.97 -1.10 -1.27
N LEU A 77 6.20 0.09 -0.70
CA LEU A 77 6.61 1.28 -1.44
C LEU A 77 8.03 1.15 -2.02
N GLY A 78 8.95 0.58 -1.24
CA GLY A 78 10.35 0.38 -1.62
C GLY A 78 10.55 -0.73 -2.66
N SER A 79 9.69 -1.74 -2.70
CA SER A 79 9.84 -2.90 -3.61
C SER A 79 9.59 -2.58 -5.09
N VAL A 80 9.10 -1.37 -5.40
CA VAL A 80 8.84 -0.95 -6.78
C VAL A 80 10.15 -0.60 -7.50
N THR A 81 10.38 -1.21 -8.66
CA THR A 81 11.47 -0.88 -9.58
C THR A 81 10.92 -0.21 -10.84
N ILE A 82 11.80 0.34 -11.68
CA ILE A 82 11.41 0.96 -12.96
C ILE A 82 10.69 -0.06 -13.85
N GLU A 83 11.16 -1.32 -13.86
CA GLU A 83 10.61 -2.41 -14.67
C GLU A 83 9.24 -2.87 -14.17
N SER A 84 9.03 -2.82 -12.85
CA SER A 84 7.81 -3.29 -12.19
C SER A 84 6.79 -2.18 -11.91
N LEU A 85 7.14 -0.91 -12.15
CA LEU A 85 6.31 0.26 -11.84
C LEU A 85 4.88 0.16 -12.40
N GLN A 86 4.73 -0.33 -13.64
CA GLN A 86 3.40 -0.52 -14.25
C GLN A 86 2.59 -1.64 -13.58
N LEU A 87 3.25 -2.72 -13.17
CA LEU A 87 2.61 -3.83 -12.47
C LEU A 87 2.07 -3.36 -11.12
N TYR A 88 2.92 -2.71 -10.31
CA TYR A 88 2.53 -2.17 -9.00
C TYR A 88 1.42 -1.12 -9.12
N PHE A 89 1.50 -0.24 -10.12
CA PHE A 89 0.42 0.71 -10.41
C PHE A 89 -0.93 0.00 -10.63
N ASN A 90 -0.96 -1.02 -11.48
CA ASN A 90 -2.18 -1.77 -11.76
C ASN A 90 -2.67 -2.52 -10.52
N ALA A 91 -1.75 -3.14 -9.76
CA ALA A 91 -2.05 -3.92 -8.57
C ALA A 91 -2.63 -3.05 -7.44
N TRP A 92 -2.02 -1.89 -7.15
CA TRP A 92 -2.52 -0.94 -6.16
C TRP A 92 -3.83 -0.30 -6.56
N ASN A 93 -4.01 0.03 -7.85
CA ASN A 93 -5.28 0.53 -8.33
C ASN A 93 -6.40 -0.51 -8.20
N TRP A 94 -6.10 -1.78 -8.47
CA TRP A 94 -7.03 -2.88 -8.27
C TRP A 94 -7.34 -3.09 -6.78
N LEU A 95 -6.32 -3.15 -5.92
CA LEU A 95 -6.50 -3.34 -4.48
C LEU A 95 -7.32 -2.20 -3.86
N LEU A 96 -7.04 -0.95 -4.26
CA LEU A 96 -7.82 0.23 -3.85
C LEU A 96 -9.29 0.09 -4.24
N SER A 97 -9.57 -0.56 -5.37
CA SER A 97 -10.93 -0.78 -5.82
C SER A 97 -11.71 -1.77 -4.94
N CYS A 98 -11.00 -2.63 -4.20
CA CYS A 98 -11.53 -3.65 -3.29
C CYS A 98 -11.48 -3.25 -1.81
N ALA A 99 -10.64 -2.26 -1.45
CA ALA A 99 -10.44 -1.84 -0.07
C ALA A 99 -11.73 -1.26 0.54
N PRO A 100 -12.22 -1.81 1.67
CA PRO A 100 -13.32 -1.22 2.41
C PRO A 100 -12.87 0.00 3.21
N GLN A 101 -13.83 0.76 3.73
CA GLN A 101 -13.57 1.89 4.62
C GLN A 101 -12.69 1.48 5.81
N GLY A 102 -11.72 2.31 6.17
CA GLY A 102 -10.70 2.06 7.20
C GLY A 102 -9.42 1.39 6.69
N PHE A 103 -9.39 0.99 5.41
CA PHE A 103 -8.22 0.36 4.76
C PHE A 103 -7.82 1.06 3.46
N VAL A 104 -8.47 2.17 3.09
CA VAL A 104 -8.25 2.87 1.82
C VAL A 104 -6.97 3.73 1.92
N ALA A 105 -6.76 4.43 3.02
CA ALA A 105 -5.64 5.37 3.18
C ALA A 105 -4.26 4.79 2.85
N PRO A 106 -3.81 3.63 3.39
CA PRO A 106 -2.50 3.08 3.06
C PRO A 106 -2.38 2.72 1.57
N VAL A 107 -3.39 2.06 0.99
CA VAL A 107 -3.37 1.64 -0.42
C VAL A 107 -3.40 2.84 -1.36
N ALA A 108 -4.20 3.85 -1.04
CA ALA A 108 -4.29 5.09 -1.80
C ALA A 108 -2.95 5.85 -1.81
N ASN A 109 -2.20 5.85 -0.71
CA ASN A 109 -0.87 6.44 -0.65
C ASN A 109 0.15 5.68 -1.51
N LEU A 110 0.10 4.34 -1.52
CA LEU A 110 0.93 3.52 -2.42
C LEU A 110 0.59 3.80 -3.89
N LEU A 111 -0.69 3.85 -4.26
CA LEU A 111 -1.14 4.21 -5.60
C LEU A 111 -0.69 5.61 -5.98
N ALA A 112 -0.80 6.58 -5.07
CA ALA A 112 -0.40 7.96 -5.31
C ALA A 112 1.09 8.07 -5.64
N ALA A 113 1.95 7.35 -4.90
CA ALA A 113 3.38 7.32 -5.14
C ALA A 113 3.72 6.77 -6.54
N VAL A 114 3.17 5.61 -6.92
CA VAL A 114 3.46 5.03 -8.25
C VAL A 114 2.81 5.80 -9.39
N ALA A 115 1.65 6.43 -9.18
CA ALA A 115 1.03 7.32 -10.17
C ALA A 115 1.90 8.56 -10.43
N TYR A 116 2.43 9.16 -9.36
CA TYR A 116 3.31 10.32 -9.45
C TYR A 116 4.61 9.99 -10.19
N GLU A 117 5.24 8.86 -9.86
CA GLU A 117 6.45 8.37 -10.53
C GLU A 117 6.23 8.09 -12.03
N LYS A 118 5.02 7.71 -12.41
CA LYS A 118 4.62 7.54 -13.82
C LYS A 118 4.35 8.87 -14.53
N GLY A 119 4.40 10.00 -13.82
CA GLY A 119 4.08 11.32 -14.35
C GLY A 119 2.59 11.67 -14.33
N ASP A 120 1.73 10.84 -13.74
CA ASP A 120 0.29 11.13 -13.59
C ASP A 120 0.02 11.84 -12.27
N SER A 121 0.37 13.12 -12.21
CA SER A 121 0.16 13.95 -11.01
C SER A 121 -1.33 14.11 -10.67
N THR A 122 -2.21 14.09 -11.68
CA THR A 122 -3.67 14.24 -11.46
C THR A 122 -4.20 13.04 -10.69
N LEU A 123 -3.87 11.82 -11.14
CA LEU A 123 -4.27 10.61 -10.44
C LEU A 123 -3.60 10.50 -9.07
N ALA A 124 -2.33 10.92 -8.95
CA ALA A 124 -1.64 10.93 -7.68
C ALA A 124 -2.36 11.79 -6.63
N HIS A 125 -2.74 13.02 -6.98
CA HIS A 125 -3.51 13.89 -6.09
C HIS A 125 -4.91 13.35 -5.80
N HIS A 126 -5.59 12.78 -6.80
CA HIS A 126 -6.90 12.15 -6.59
C HIS A 126 -6.84 10.94 -5.66
N ALA A 127 -5.78 10.13 -5.73
CA ALA A 127 -5.56 9.04 -4.79
C ALA A 127 -5.33 9.58 -3.37
N LEU A 128 -4.52 10.63 -3.19
CA LEU A 128 -4.38 11.29 -1.88
C LEU A 128 -5.71 11.87 -1.36
N ASP A 129 -6.57 12.41 -2.22
CA ASP A 129 -7.90 12.89 -1.81
C ASP A 129 -8.80 11.75 -1.31
N GLN A 130 -8.65 10.53 -1.85
CA GLN A 130 -9.33 9.35 -1.32
C GLN A 130 -8.76 8.93 0.04
N ALA A 131 -7.44 9.00 0.22
CA ALA A 131 -6.81 8.75 1.52
C ALA A 131 -7.33 9.69 2.60
N ILE A 132 -7.43 11.00 2.31
CA ILE A 132 -7.95 12.01 3.26
C ILE A 132 -9.40 11.73 3.66
N LYS A 133 -10.23 11.23 2.72
CA LYS A 133 -11.63 10.88 3.02
C LYS A 133 -11.75 9.69 3.95
N ASP A 134 -10.80 8.76 3.90
CA ASP A 134 -10.76 7.57 4.73
C ASP A 134 -10.15 7.85 6.11
N ASP A 135 -9.01 8.52 6.13
CA ASP A 135 -8.28 8.93 7.32
C ASP A 135 -7.62 10.32 7.09
N PRO A 136 -8.22 11.41 7.60
CA PRO A 136 -7.69 12.76 7.48
C PRO A 136 -6.32 12.96 8.14
N ASP A 137 -5.99 12.15 9.14
CA ASP A 137 -4.78 12.27 9.96
C ASP A 137 -3.67 11.30 9.53
N TYR A 138 -3.87 10.57 8.42
CA TYR A 138 -2.88 9.63 7.89
C TYR A 138 -1.59 10.34 7.46
N ALA A 139 -0.56 10.28 8.30
CA ALA A 139 0.65 11.11 8.20
C ALA A 139 1.33 11.10 6.82
N MET A 140 1.41 9.94 6.16
CA MET A 140 2.03 9.80 4.84
C MET A 140 1.31 10.62 3.76
N THR A 141 0.00 10.80 3.89
CA THR A 141 -0.82 11.57 2.94
C THR A 141 -0.37 13.03 2.89
N GLY A 142 -0.07 13.62 4.05
CA GLY A 142 0.46 14.98 4.15
C GLY A 142 1.86 15.10 3.54
N LEU A 143 2.74 14.13 3.82
CA LEU A 143 4.10 14.09 3.30
C LEU A 143 4.10 14.01 1.76
N LEU A 144 3.35 13.07 1.18
CA LEU A 144 3.25 12.93 -0.28
C LEU A 144 2.64 14.18 -0.91
N ARG A 145 1.62 14.78 -0.29
CA ARG A 145 1.02 16.02 -0.81
C ARG A 145 2.05 17.15 -0.87
N GLN A 146 2.87 17.31 0.16
CA GLN A 146 3.93 18.31 0.16
C GLN A 146 4.95 18.06 -0.95
N VAL A 147 5.39 16.80 -1.13
CA VAL A 147 6.35 16.43 -2.18
C VAL A 147 5.77 16.73 -3.57
N PHE A 148 4.54 16.30 -3.84
CA PHE A 148 3.92 16.48 -5.15
C PHE A 148 3.68 17.95 -5.47
N SER A 149 3.18 18.73 -4.50
CA SER A 149 2.97 20.18 -4.65
C SER A 149 4.26 20.98 -4.75
N SER A 150 5.38 20.44 -4.29
CA SER A 150 6.72 21.04 -4.46
C SER A 150 7.30 20.83 -5.86
N GLY A 151 6.60 20.10 -6.75
CA GLY A 151 6.99 19.94 -8.14
C GLY A 151 8.25 19.09 -8.34
N TRP A 152 8.49 18.10 -7.47
CA TRP A 152 9.58 17.15 -7.66
C TRP A 152 9.47 16.47 -9.02
N SER A 153 10.61 16.22 -9.67
CA SER A 153 10.56 15.42 -10.90
C SER A 153 10.23 13.96 -10.56
N PRO A 154 9.53 13.20 -11.43
CA PRO A 154 9.25 11.79 -11.19
C PRO A 154 10.50 10.95 -10.94
N SER A 155 11.62 11.26 -11.60
CA SER A 155 12.89 10.58 -11.38
C SER A 155 13.51 10.89 -10.01
N THR A 156 13.43 12.15 -9.54
CA THR A 156 13.87 12.52 -8.19
C THR A 156 13.07 11.76 -7.12
N PHE A 157 11.75 11.64 -7.32
CA PHE A 157 10.89 10.88 -6.43
C PHE A 157 11.24 9.39 -6.42
N ALA A 158 11.47 8.79 -7.60
CA ALA A 158 11.86 7.39 -7.74
C ALA A 158 13.16 7.06 -6.98
N VAL A 159 14.17 7.93 -7.06
CA VAL A 159 15.43 7.77 -6.33
C VAL A 159 15.21 7.77 -4.82
N MET A 160 14.50 8.78 -4.30
CA MET A 160 14.20 8.86 -2.86
C MET A 160 13.43 7.64 -2.36
N ARG A 161 12.42 7.20 -3.12
CA ARG A 161 11.64 6.01 -2.81
C ARG A 161 12.49 4.74 -2.77
N ALA A 162 13.39 4.56 -3.74
CA ALA A 162 14.26 3.39 -3.82
C ALA A 162 15.25 3.29 -2.64
N GLU A 163 15.60 4.41 -1.99
CA GLU A 163 16.43 4.41 -0.79
C GLU A 163 15.73 3.82 0.46
N LEU A 164 14.40 3.69 0.43
CA LEU A 164 13.63 3.12 1.53
C LEU A 164 13.84 1.61 1.67
N HIS A 165 13.87 0.88 0.55
CA HIS A 165 13.83 -0.59 0.55
C HIS A 165 15.00 -1.25 1.30
N PRO A 166 16.28 -0.86 1.11
CA PRO A 166 17.39 -1.49 1.83
C PRO A 166 17.29 -1.30 3.35
N ARG A 167 16.92 -0.11 3.80
CA ARG A 167 16.79 0.21 5.24
C ARG A 167 15.69 -0.61 5.91
N ILE A 168 14.62 -0.88 5.19
CA ILE A 168 13.47 -1.61 5.71
C ILE A 168 13.70 -3.12 5.66
N CYS A 169 14.32 -3.64 4.60
CA CYS A 169 14.75 -5.03 4.56
C CYS A 169 15.69 -5.35 5.71
N ASP A 170 16.63 -4.46 6.03
CA ASP A 170 17.49 -4.61 7.20
C ASP A 170 16.64 -4.62 8.49
N ALA A 171 15.68 -3.71 8.65
CA ALA A 171 14.86 -3.69 9.87
C ALA A 171 13.97 -4.95 10.03
N ILE A 172 13.37 -5.46 8.95
CA ILE A 172 12.45 -6.61 8.97
C ILE A 172 13.21 -7.94 9.08
N PHE A 173 14.37 -8.06 8.41
CA PHE A 173 15.07 -9.34 8.22
C PHE A 173 16.43 -9.47 8.93
N SER A 174 17.02 -8.40 9.49
CA SER A 174 18.35 -8.47 10.13
C SER A 174 18.37 -9.24 11.46
N GLY A 175 17.23 -9.44 12.13
CA GLY A 175 17.11 -10.33 13.29
C GLY A 175 17.31 -11.83 13.01
N SER A 176 17.58 -12.23 11.75
CA SER A 176 17.69 -13.64 11.33
C SER A 176 19.12 -14.18 11.21
N MET A 177 20.15 -13.37 11.40
CA MET A 177 21.54 -13.84 11.35
C MET A 177 22.17 -13.81 12.73
N ASN A 178 21.94 -14.87 13.50
CA ASN A 178 22.98 -15.37 14.39
C ASN A 178 23.78 -16.42 13.59
N PRO A 179 25.13 -16.33 13.56
CA PRO A 179 25.98 -17.29 12.86
C PRO A 179 25.91 -18.71 13.44
#